data_AF-A0A2N7DKY7-F1
#
_entry.id   AF-A0A2N7DKY7-F1
#
_cell.length_a   1.000
_cell.length_b   1.000
_cell.length_c   1.000
_cell.angle_alpha   90.00
_cell.angle_beta   90.00
_cell.angle_gamma   90.00
#
_symmetry.space_group_name_H-M   'P 1'
#
loop_
_entity.id
_entity.type
_entity.pdbx_description
1 polymer ?
#
loop_
_entity_poly.entity_id
_entity_poly.type
_entity_poly.pdbx_seq_one_letter_code
_entity_poly.pdbx_strand_id
1 'polypeptide(L)'
;MQYLKMAFFLTIYLVAFLSHAVTVPLIRDETVIFDLLNDGDINLSKSVAKAFTTKESIMEIRRVGLVKNSVQIRAAFRDKTVKDYARGNVGLMYYDSYYNELAAYIISKYLGLNIIPATVLRSIPIGRKGLKPSKKLRKGSLQLWVENSVVLYDLTALSLPYPGSAEYKNHQIKEIKTFDCIIGNVDRHAGNLLVDLNERFEDPNEVTDRKKAYLGKIWAIDHSRSFYRGPRLDIRTCKLSKLKSDAISMQFMQGMRDWKIEELEKRLRASGLSEQQLAHLRLESIEHRFQKVKQHFEEQQRKSGMTDEEYYSSGLWHRVW
;
A
#
# COMPACT_ATOMS: atom_id res chain seq x y z
N MET A 1 38.41 -16.46 16.07
CA MET A 1 38.02 -16.37 14.64
C MET A 1 36.51 -16.04 14.46
N GLN A 2 35.92 -15.21 15.33
CA GLN A 2 34.48 -14.90 15.35
C GLN A 2 34.21 -13.39 15.09
N TYR A 3 35.18 -12.53 15.37
CA TYR A 3 35.11 -11.08 15.13
C TYR A 3 35.26 -10.67 13.65
N LEU A 4 35.82 -11.54 12.80
CA LEU A 4 36.04 -11.24 11.38
C LEU A 4 34.75 -11.34 10.53
N LYS A 5 33.73 -12.07 11.00
CA LYS A 5 32.42 -12.16 10.33
C LYS A 5 31.52 -10.97 10.62
N MET A 6 31.65 -10.32 11.79
CA MET A 6 30.87 -9.10 12.10
C MET A 6 31.33 -7.89 11.30
N ALA A 7 32.63 -7.73 11.08
CA ALA A 7 33.17 -6.62 10.28
C ALA A 7 32.73 -6.69 8.80
N PHE A 8 32.63 -7.91 8.23
CA PHE A 8 32.26 -8.08 6.82
C PHE A 8 30.78 -7.75 6.55
N PHE A 9 29.88 -8.02 7.51
CA PHE A 9 28.46 -7.65 7.40
C PHE A 9 28.22 -6.14 7.61
N LEU A 10 29.00 -5.49 8.47
CA LEU A 10 28.92 -4.03 8.65
C LEU A 10 29.41 -3.27 7.40
N THR A 11 30.40 -3.84 6.68
CA THR A 11 30.99 -3.21 5.50
C THR A 11 30.06 -3.28 4.28
N ILE A 12 29.24 -4.33 4.14
CA ILE A 12 28.22 -4.41 3.08
C ILE A 12 27.09 -3.40 3.32
N TYR A 13 26.75 -3.11 4.58
CA TYR A 13 25.82 -2.03 4.91
C TYR A 13 26.38 -0.65 4.58
N LEU A 14 27.68 -0.41 4.78
CA LEU A 14 28.30 0.87 4.44
C LEU A 14 28.51 1.08 2.93
N VAL A 15 28.82 0.02 2.17
CA VAL A 15 29.06 0.12 0.71
C VAL A 15 27.76 0.28 -0.07
N ALA A 16 26.63 -0.21 0.44
CA ALA A 16 25.31 0.08 -0.15
C ALA A 16 24.90 1.57 -0.04
N PHE A 17 25.52 2.33 0.88
CA PHE A 17 25.32 3.78 1.02
C PHE A 17 26.21 4.63 0.11
N LEU A 18 27.22 4.06 -0.55
CA LEU A 18 28.19 4.81 -1.37
C LEU A 18 28.05 4.59 -2.88
N SER A 19 27.04 3.86 -3.34
CA SER A 19 26.65 3.96 -4.74
C SER A 19 26.01 5.34 -4.93
N HIS A 20 26.65 6.21 -5.70
CA HIS A 20 26.15 7.53 -6.12
C HIS A 20 24.96 7.38 -7.09
N ALA A 21 23.97 6.54 -6.74
CA ALA A 21 22.65 6.69 -7.30
C ALA A 21 22.17 8.07 -6.83
N VAL A 22 21.96 8.99 -7.76
CA VAL A 22 21.35 10.30 -7.50
C VAL A 22 20.19 10.09 -6.55
N THR A 23 20.36 10.47 -5.29
CA THR A 23 19.35 10.28 -4.25
C THR A 23 18.24 11.24 -4.59
N VAL A 24 17.13 10.70 -5.11
CA VAL A 24 15.92 11.50 -5.30
C VAL A 24 15.50 11.98 -3.91
N PRO A 25 15.38 13.29 -3.67
CA PRO A 25 15.01 13.80 -2.35
C PRO A 25 13.68 13.19 -1.92
N LEU A 26 13.61 12.78 -0.66
CA LEU A 26 12.41 12.16 -0.09
C LEU A 26 11.32 13.23 0.05
N ILE A 27 10.39 13.26 -0.90
CA ILE A 27 9.23 14.15 -0.88
C ILE A 27 8.12 13.48 -0.05
N ARG A 28 7.60 14.23 0.93
CA ARG A 28 6.59 13.76 1.89
C ARG A 28 5.28 14.51 1.80
N ASP A 29 5.30 15.68 1.16
CA ASP A 29 4.11 16.49 0.93
C ASP A 29 3.20 15.77 -0.07
N GLU A 30 2.04 15.32 0.43
CA GLU A 30 1.05 14.60 -0.35
C GLU A 30 0.52 15.44 -1.52
N THR A 31 0.41 16.76 -1.37
CA THR A 31 -0.02 17.68 -2.43
C THR A 31 0.99 17.68 -3.57
N VAL A 32 2.28 17.81 -3.25
CA VAL A 32 3.36 17.76 -4.25
C VAL A 32 3.42 16.39 -4.93
N ILE A 33 3.23 15.31 -4.17
CA ILE A 33 3.17 13.94 -4.71
C ILE A 33 2.00 13.82 -5.70
N PHE A 34 0.80 14.29 -5.36
CA PHE A 34 -0.36 14.25 -6.25
C PHE A 34 -0.18 15.11 -7.50
N ASP A 35 0.42 16.29 -7.37
CA ASP A 35 0.74 17.16 -8.51
C ASP A 35 1.66 16.47 -9.51
N LEU A 36 2.67 15.75 -9.02
CA LEU A 36 3.59 14.97 -9.86
C LEU A 36 2.90 13.75 -10.46
N LEU A 37 2.11 13.02 -9.67
CA LEU A 37 1.37 11.84 -10.13
C LEU A 37 0.38 12.20 -11.26
N ASN A 38 -0.37 13.30 -11.10
CA ASN A 38 -1.37 13.74 -12.06
C ASN A 38 -0.78 14.43 -13.28
N ASP A 39 0.21 15.31 -13.09
CA ASP A 39 0.64 16.24 -14.16
C ASP A 39 2.13 16.20 -14.47
N GLY A 40 2.96 15.56 -13.64
CA GLY A 40 4.42 15.54 -13.83
C GLY A 40 4.83 14.95 -15.18
N ASP A 41 5.83 15.55 -15.81
CA ASP A 41 6.39 15.09 -17.08
C ASP A 41 7.05 13.72 -16.93
N ILE A 42 6.86 12.85 -17.91
CA ILE A 42 7.37 11.48 -17.85
C ILE A 42 8.87 11.45 -18.16
N ASN A 43 9.66 11.01 -17.18
CA ASN A 43 11.08 10.71 -17.34
C ASN A 43 11.31 9.20 -17.48
N LEU A 44 11.71 8.77 -18.67
CA LEU A 44 12.02 7.36 -19.01
C LEU A 44 13.51 7.03 -19.04
N SER A 45 14.36 7.90 -18.51
CA SER A 45 15.80 7.63 -18.42
C SER A 45 16.10 6.36 -17.62
N LYS A 46 17.15 5.63 -18.01
CA LYS A 46 17.50 4.31 -17.44
C LYS A 46 17.80 4.35 -15.94
N SER A 47 18.25 5.49 -15.41
CA SER A 47 18.54 5.67 -13.97
C SER A 47 17.26 5.75 -13.12
N VAL A 48 16.15 6.20 -13.72
CA VAL A 48 14.89 6.45 -13.01
C VAL A 48 13.87 5.36 -13.33
N ALA A 49 13.69 5.03 -14.60
CA ALA A 49 12.65 4.14 -15.08
C ALA A 49 13.15 2.70 -15.28
N LYS A 50 12.32 1.71 -14.96
CA LYS A 50 12.59 0.28 -15.16
C LYS A 50 11.33 -0.46 -15.57
N ALA A 51 11.37 -1.22 -16.65
CA ALA A 51 10.33 -2.20 -16.95
C ALA A 51 10.69 -3.52 -16.25
N PHE A 52 9.80 -4.04 -15.43
CA PHE A 52 10.00 -5.35 -14.81
C PHE A 52 9.58 -6.44 -15.79
N THR A 53 10.40 -7.47 -15.89
CA THR A 53 10.12 -8.64 -16.73
C THR A 53 8.98 -9.46 -16.15
N THR A 54 8.39 -10.37 -16.93
CA THR A 54 7.36 -11.31 -16.43
C THR A 54 7.86 -12.24 -15.33
N LYS A 55 9.18 -12.46 -15.24
CA LYS A 55 9.81 -13.20 -14.14
C LYS A 55 9.83 -12.39 -12.85
N GLU A 56 9.92 -11.07 -12.94
CA GLU A 56 9.93 -10.15 -11.79
C GLU A 56 8.51 -9.70 -11.41
N SER A 57 7.60 -9.60 -12.37
CA SER A 57 6.21 -9.19 -12.16
C SER A 57 5.31 -9.75 -13.27
N ILE A 58 4.38 -10.63 -12.90
CA ILE A 58 3.38 -11.20 -13.84
C ILE A 58 2.56 -10.06 -14.50
N MET A 59 2.30 -8.99 -13.76
CA MET A 59 1.55 -7.83 -14.22
C MET A 59 2.38 -6.83 -15.07
N GLU A 60 3.65 -7.13 -15.33
CA GLU A 60 4.58 -6.26 -16.07
C GLU A 60 4.56 -4.81 -15.55
N ILE A 61 4.72 -4.67 -14.23
CA ILE A 61 4.86 -3.37 -13.57
C ILE A 61 5.99 -2.58 -14.26
N ARG A 62 5.78 -1.27 -14.42
CA ARG A 62 6.78 -0.35 -14.97
C ARG A 62 7.04 0.77 -13.98
N ARG A 63 8.27 0.91 -13.50
CA ARG A 63 8.68 2.11 -12.78
C ARG A 63 8.94 3.23 -13.78
N VAL A 64 8.32 4.38 -13.58
CA VAL A 64 8.50 5.60 -14.37
C VAL A 64 8.97 6.73 -13.47
N GLY A 65 9.72 7.70 -14.01
CA GLY A 65 10.00 8.96 -13.35
C GLY A 65 8.94 10.00 -13.70
N LEU A 66 8.63 10.89 -12.75
CA LEU A 66 7.73 12.02 -12.92
C LEU A 66 8.44 13.28 -12.44
N VAL A 67 8.45 14.35 -13.24
CA VAL A 67 9.18 15.59 -12.96
C VAL A 67 8.25 16.80 -13.11
N LYS A 68 8.29 17.74 -12.16
CA LYS A 68 7.57 19.03 -12.24
C LYS A 68 8.31 20.03 -11.35
N ASN A 69 8.58 21.23 -11.84
CA ASN A 69 9.21 22.32 -11.06
C ASN A 69 10.49 21.88 -10.31
N SER A 70 11.41 21.18 -10.98
CA SER A 70 12.65 20.62 -10.42
C SER A 70 12.48 19.51 -9.37
N VAL A 71 11.25 19.14 -9.03
CA VAL A 71 10.94 18.01 -8.15
C VAL A 71 10.77 16.75 -9.00
N GLN A 72 11.29 15.62 -8.52
CA GLN A 72 11.16 14.33 -9.17
C GLN A 72 10.69 13.26 -8.18
N ILE A 73 9.76 12.40 -8.61
CA ILE A 73 9.43 11.14 -7.92
C ILE A 73 9.49 9.97 -8.89
N ARG A 74 9.48 8.75 -8.35
CA ARG A 74 9.23 7.52 -9.12
C ARG A 74 7.83 7.00 -8.83
N ALA A 75 7.23 6.34 -9.79
CA ALA A 75 5.92 5.72 -9.66
C ALA A 75 5.88 4.35 -10.34
N ALA A 76 5.14 3.41 -9.74
CA ALA A 76 4.77 2.15 -10.37
C ALA A 76 3.54 2.36 -11.26
N PHE A 77 3.71 2.09 -12.56
CA PHE A 77 2.66 2.14 -13.56
C PHE A 77 2.14 0.73 -13.89
N ARG A 78 0.82 0.56 -13.78
CA ARG A 78 0.08 -0.66 -14.13
C ARG A 78 -1.08 -0.31 -15.07
N ASP A 79 -1.31 -1.08 -16.12
CA ASP A 79 -2.38 -0.79 -17.11
C ASP A 79 -3.09 -2.04 -17.65
N LYS A 80 -2.92 -3.15 -16.94
CA LYS A 80 -3.54 -4.42 -17.31
C LYS A 80 -4.77 -4.69 -16.45
N THR A 81 -5.73 -5.34 -17.08
CA THR A 81 -6.85 -6.01 -16.43
C THR A 81 -6.91 -7.42 -16.96
N VAL A 82 -6.78 -8.40 -16.08
CA VAL A 82 -6.87 -9.83 -16.42
C VAL A 82 -7.95 -10.44 -15.54
N LYS A 83 -8.90 -11.14 -16.16
CA LYS A 83 -9.86 -11.95 -15.40
C LYS A 83 -9.15 -13.21 -14.93
N ASP A 84 -9.21 -13.50 -13.64
CA ASP A 84 -8.57 -14.68 -13.07
C ASP A 84 -9.45 -15.32 -11.98
N TYR A 85 -9.05 -16.49 -11.53
CA TYR A 85 -9.73 -17.26 -10.49
C TYR A 85 -8.74 -17.56 -9.36
N ALA A 86 -9.20 -17.52 -8.11
CA ALA A 86 -8.37 -17.92 -6.99
C ALA A 86 -8.05 -19.41 -7.13
N ARG A 87 -6.75 -19.74 -7.23
CA ARG A 87 -6.31 -21.14 -7.29
C ARG A 87 -6.82 -21.89 -6.05
N GLY A 88 -7.56 -22.98 -6.28
CA GLY A 88 -8.12 -23.88 -5.26
C GLY A 88 -9.63 -24.13 -5.40
N ASN A 89 -10.16 -25.07 -4.60
CA ASN A 89 -11.54 -25.63 -4.64
C ASN A 89 -12.71 -24.64 -4.40
N VAL A 90 -12.51 -23.32 -4.46
CA VAL A 90 -13.48 -22.33 -3.92
C VAL A 90 -14.06 -21.40 -4.98
N GLY A 91 -13.59 -21.46 -6.24
CA GLY A 91 -14.25 -20.78 -7.35
C GLY A 91 -14.40 -19.25 -7.21
N LEU A 92 -13.58 -18.60 -6.38
CA LEU A 92 -13.63 -17.14 -6.22
C LEU A 92 -13.12 -16.48 -7.49
N MET A 93 -14.01 -15.76 -8.16
CA MET A 93 -13.69 -14.98 -9.35
C MET A 93 -13.22 -13.59 -8.93
N TYR A 94 -12.05 -13.18 -9.39
CA TYR A 94 -11.55 -11.82 -9.23
C TYR A 94 -10.98 -11.29 -10.55
N TYR A 95 -10.63 -10.02 -10.55
CA TYR A 95 -9.93 -9.39 -11.67
C TYR A 95 -8.62 -8.88 -11.11
N ASP A 96 -7.52 -9.23 -11.76
CA ASP A 96 -6.23 -8.59 -11.55
C ASP A 96 -6.24 -7.30 -12.35
N SER A 97 -6.61 -6.20 -11.70
CA SER A 97 -6.98 -4.93 -12.35
C SER A 97 -6.17 -3.75 -11.82
N TYR A 98 -5.56 -2.99 -12.72
CA TYR A 98 -4.80 -1.79 -12.34
C TYR A 98 -5.63 -0.77 -11.53
N TYR A 99 -6.94 -0.67 -11.80
CA TYR A 99 -7.81 0.29 -11.13
C TYR A 99 -8.18 -0.14 -9.70
N ASN A 100 -7.96 -1.40 -9.33
CA ASN A 100 -8.13 -1.86 -7.95
C ASN A 100 -7.09 -1.23 -7.01
N GLU A 101 -5.90 -0.86 -7.51
CA GLU A 101 -4.91 -0.10 -6.73
C GLU A 101 -5.47 1.24 -6.27
N LEU A 102 -6.12 1.99 -7.18
CA LEU A 102 -6.73 3.26 -6.83
C LEU A 102 -7.91 3.07 -5.88
N ALA A 103 -8.79 2.10 -6.16
CA ALA A 103 -9.93 1.83 -5.29
C ALA A 103 -9.50 1.48 -3.86
N ALA A 104 -8.46 0.64 -3.70
CA ALA A 104 -7.90 0.32 -2.41
C ALA A 104 -7.32 1.57 -1.71
N TYR A 105 -6.55 2.39 -2.42
CA TYR A 105 -6.03 3.65 -1.89
C TYR A 105 -7.13 4.59 -1.39
N ILE A 106 -8.20 4.77 -2.17
CA ILE A 106 -9.33 5.63 -1.81
C ILE A 106 -10.07 5.11 -0.57
N ILE A 107 -10.32 3.80 -0.49
CA ILE A 107 -10.97 3.17 0.68
C ILE A 107 -10.06 3.28 1.92
N SER A 108 -8.76 3.05 1.77
CA SER A 108 -7.76 3.26 2.84
C SER A 108 -7.84 4.68 3.39
N LYS A 109 -7.74 5.70 2.52
CA LYS A 109 -7.84 7.10 2.94
C LYS A 109 -9.18 7.44 3.56
N TYR A 110 -10.29 6.89 3.05
CA TYR A 110 -11.61 7.14 3.61
C TYR A 110 -11.76 6.60 5.04
N LEU A 111 -11.13 5.45 5.31
CA LEU A 111 -11.05 4.85 6.65
C LEU A 111 -10.00 5.52 7.56
N GLY A 112 -9.38 6.63 7.12
CA GLY A 112 -8.32 7.31 7.86
C GLY A 112 -6.98 6.57 7.84
N LEU A 113 -6.82 5.56 6.99
CA LEU A 113 -5.61 4.75 6.92
C LEU A 113 -4.62 5.34 5.93
N ASN A 114 -3.38 5.48 6.39
CA ASN A 114 -2.22 5.85 5.58
C ASN A 114 -1.27 4.65 5.40
N ILE A 115 -1.81 3.57 4.82
CA ILE A 115 -1.10 2.27 4.65
C ILE A 115 -0.86 1.89 3.19
N ILE A 116 -1.44 2.63 2.23
CA ILE A 116 -1.25 2.43 0.79
C ILE A 116 -0.58 3.68 0.20
N PRO A 117 0.48 3.55 -0.61
CA PRO A 117 1.11 4.70 -1.25
C PRO A 117 0.13 5.47 -2.15
N ALA A 118 0.30 6.79 -2.24
CA ALA A 118 -0.52 7.66 -3.07
C ALA A 118 -0.69 7.10 -4.49
N THR A 119 -1.94 7.02 -4.96
CA THR A 119 -2.28 6.35 -6.22
C THR A 119 -3.27 7.20 -7.01
N VAL A 120 -3.08 7.31 -8.33
CA VAL A 120 -3.99 8.00 -9.27
C VAL A 120 -4.24 7.16 -10.51
N LEU A 121 -5.29 7.48 -11.27
CA LEU A 121 -5.41 7.05 -12.67
C LEU A 121 -4.86 8.12 -13.59
N ARG A 122 -4.00 7.72 -14.52
CA ARG A 122 -3.45 8.62 -15.54
C ARG A 122 -3.25 7.93 -16.87
N SER A 123 -3.39 8.70 -17.94
CA SER A 123 -3.03 8.27 -19.29
C SER A 123 -1.65 8.82 -19.66
N ILE A 124 -0.67 7.96 -19.92
CA ILE A 124 0.72 8.36 -20.18
C ILE A 124 1.21 7.92 -21.57
N PRO A 125 2.11 8.67 -22.23
CA PRO A 125 2.55 8.42 -23.61
C PRO A 125 3.61 7.30 -23.72
N ILE A 126 3.26 6.08 -23.29
CA ILE A 126 4.15 4.92 -23.37
C ILE A 126 3.53 3.76 -24.17
N GLY A 127 4.40 2.93 -24.76
CA GLY A 127 4.03 1.79 -25.59
C GLY A 127 3.36 0.65 -24.83
N ARG A 128 2.88 -0.35 -25.59
CA ARG A 128 2.17 -1.51 -25.02
C ARG A 128 3.07 -2.44 -24.18
N LYS A 129 4.37 -2.46 -24.48
CA LYS A 129 5.37 -3.27 -23.78
C LYS A 129 6.62 -2.44 -23.51
N GLY A 130 7.22 -2.63 -22.35
CA GLY A 130 8.41 -1.90 -21.91
C GLY A 130 8.15 -0.40 -21.70
N LEU A 131 9.24 0.38 -21.73
CA LEU A 131 9.26 1.82 -21.50
C LEU A 131 9.65 2.57 -22.78
N LYS A 132 8.88 2.37 -23.85
CA LYS A 132 9.10 3.08 -25.13
C LYS A 132 8.13 4.26 -25.21
N PRO A 133 8.58 5.48 -25.56
CA PRO A 133 7.69 6.59 -25.87
C PRO A 133 6.67 6.22 -26.96
N SER A 134 5.47 6.77 -26.88
CA SER A 134 4.37 6.49 -27.81
C SER A 134 3.50 7.74 -27.99
N LYS A 135 3.02 7.97 -29.22
CA LYS A 135 2.01 9.01 -29.51
C LYS A 135 0.63 8.66 -28.92
N LYS A 136 0.34 7.37 -28.75
CA LYS A 136 -0.90 6.91 -28.11
C LYS A 136 -0.71 6.88 -26.59
N LEU A 137 -1.65 7.45 -25.86
CA LEU A 137 -1.68 7.38 -24.41
C LEU A 137 -2.19 6.02 -23.93
N ARG A 138 -1.61 5.50 -22.85
CA ARG A 138 -2.12 4.33 -22.14
C ARG A 138 -2.66 4.75 -20.77
N LYS A 139 -3.94 4.48 -20.55
CA LYS A 139 -4.60 4.60 -19.24
C LYS A 139 -4.12 3.50 -18.32
N GLY A 140 -3.73 3.87 -17.11
CA GLY A 140 -3.32 2.96 -16.05
C GLY A 140 -3.33 3.64 -14.68
N SER A 141 -2.95 2.91 -13.64
CA SER A 141 -2.70 3.47 -12.32
C SER A 141 -1.22 3.85 -12.19
N LEU A 142 -0.97 5.00 -11.57
CA LEU A 142 0.33 5.42 -11.08
C LEU A 142 0.28 5.43 -9.56
N GLN A 143 1.13 4.62 -8.93
CA GLN A 143 1.27 4.55 -7.48
C GLN A 143 2.67 5.00 -7.10
N LEU A 144 2.79 5.85 -6.08
CA LEU A 144 4.07 6.34 -5.58
C LEU A 144 5.02 5.17 -5.32
N TRP A 145 6.25 5.27 -5.83
CA TRP A 145 7.31 4.33 -5.54
C TRP A 145 7.93 4.69 -4.19
N VAL A 146 7.78 3.81 -3.20
CA VAL A 146 8.33 4.04 -1.85
C VAL A 146 9.85 3.84 -1.90
N GLU A 147 10.57 4.95 -1.78
CA GLU A 147 12.03 4.96 -1.79
C GLU A 147 12.62 4.44 -0.49
N ASN A 148 13.83 3.87 -0.55
CA ASN A 148 14.54 3.32 0.60
C ASN A 148 13.65 2.35 1.40
N SER A 149 13.07 1.38 0.70
CA SER A 149 12.21 0.35 1.28
C SER A 149 12.71 -1.04 0.92
N VAL A 150 12.33 -2.02 1.74
CA VAL A 150 12.64 -3.43 1.54
C VAL A 150 11.38 -4.25 1.66
N VAL A 151 11.28 -5.34 0.93
CA VAL A 151 10.15 -6.25 1.05
C VAL A 151 10.24 -7.00 2.39
N LEU A 152 9.14 -7.12 3.12
CA LEU A 152 9.12 -7.78 4.44
C LEU A 152 9.55 -9.25 4.37
N TYR A 153 9.26 -9.92 3.24
CA TYR A 153 9.77 -11.26 2.95
C TYR A 153 11.29 -11.32 3.02
N ASP A 154 11.99 -10.37 2.37
CA ASP A 154 13.45 -10.36 2.32
C ASP A 154 14.07 -10.10 3.69
N LEU A 155 13.49 -9.19 4.49
CA LEU A 155 13.92 -9.00 5.89
C LEU A 155 13.84 -10.31 6.69
N THR A 156 12.76 -11.06 6.51
CA THR A 156 12.53 -12.31 7.23
C THR A 156 13.46 -13.42 6.72
N ALA A 157 13.58 -13.57 5.40
CA ALA A 157 14.41 -14.58 4.76
C ALA A 157 15.90 -14.40 5.06
N LEU A 158 16.35 -13.14 5.15
CA LEU A 158 17.73 -12.79 5.47
C LEU A 158 17.99 -12.62 6.98
N SER A 159 16.99 -12.87 7.83
CA SER A 159 17.07 -12.67 9.29
C SER A 159 17.55 -11.27 9.69
N LEU A 160 17.18 -10.26 8.90
CA LEU A 160 17.52 -8.86 9.17
C LEU A 160 16.56 -8.29 10.24
N PRO A 161 17.07 -7.46 11.16
CA PRO A 161 16.22 -6.83 12.16
C PRO A 161 15.24 -5.89 11.48
N TYR A 162 14.01 -5.86 12.00
CA TYR A 162 13.05 -4.82 11.64
C TYR A 162 13.50 -3.50 12.27
N PRO A 163 13.50 -2.37 11.53
CA PRO A 163 14.10 -1.12 12.01
C PRO A 163 13.30 -0.42 13.12
N GLY A 164 12.03 -0.79 13.32
CA GLY A 164 11.15 -0.24 14.36
C GLY A 164 10.84 -1.22 15.49
N SER A 165 9.76 -0.95 16.23
CA SER A 165 9.26 -1.87 17.27
C SER A 165 8.62 -3.13 16.65
N ALA A 166 8.96 -4.30 17.19
CA ALA A 166 8.31 -5.57 16.81
C ALA A 166 6.80 -5.57 17.09
N GLU A 167 6.38 -4.84 18.13
CA GLU A 167 4.96 -4.65 18.45
C GLU A 167 4.26 -3.83 17.36
N TYR A 168 4.83 -2.69 16.96
CA TYR A 168 4.27 -1.87 15.88
C TYR A 168 4.26 -2.59 14.53
N LYS A 169 5.26 -3.42 14.24
CA LYS A 169 5.24 -4.32 13.10
C LYS A 169 4.00 -5.23 13.13
N ASN A 170 3.75 -5.86 14.28
CA ASN A 170 2.62 -6.77 14.44
C ASN A 170 1.28 -6.06 14.31
N HIS A 171 1.12 -4.86 14.88
CA HIS A 171 -0.11 -4.07 14.77
C HIS A 171 -0.38 -3.65 13.32
N GLN A 172 0.62 -3.10 12.62
CA GLN A 172 0.48 -2.75 11.20
C GLN A 172 0.09 -3.94 10.33
N ILE A 173 0.68 -5.12 10.55
CA ILE A 173 0.35 -6.33 9.77
C ILE A 173 -1.08 -6.81 10.06
N LYS A 174 -1.52 -6.80 11.33
CA LYS A 174 -2.90 -7.16 11.69
C LYS A 174 -3.90 -6.17 11.08
N GLU A 175 -3.55 -4.89 11.05
CA GLU A 175 -4.40 -3.84 10.50
C GLU A 175 -4.53 -3.94 8.99
N ILE A 176 -3.41 -4.14 8.28
CA ILE A 176 -3.42 -4.40 6.83
C ILE A 176 -4.27 -5.63 6.51
N LYS A 177 -4.17 -6.71 7.31
CA LYS A 177 -5.02 -7.90 7.13
C LYS A 177 -6.50 -7.61 7.39
N THR A 178 -6.81 -6.74 8.35
CA THR A 178 -8.18 -6.30 8.61
C THR A 178 -8.72 -5.48 7.43
N PHE A 179 -7.91 -4.58 6.90
CA PHE A 179 -8.25 -3.82 5.70
C PHE A 179 -8.45 -4.74 4.48
N ASP A 180 -7.58 -5.73 4.28
CA ASP A 180 -7.71 -6.74 3.22
C ASP A 180 -9.02 -7.56 3.33
N CYS A 181 -9.54 -7.78 4.55
CA CYS A 181 -10.87 -8.39 4.75
C CYS A 181 -12.00 -7.52 4.16
N ILE A 182 -11.91 -6.20 4.28
CA ILE A 182 -12.92 -5.25 3.79
C ILE A 182 -12.91 -5.24 2.25
N ILE A 183 -11.73 -5.00 1.67
CA ILE A 183 -11.59 -4.92 0.21
C ILE A 183 -11.59 -6.28 -0.47
N GLY A 184 -11.50 -7.37 0.30
CA GLY A 184 -11.45 -8.73 -0.24
C GLY A 184 -10.18 -8.96 -1.06
N ASN A 185 -9.01 -8.67 -0.49
CA ASN A 185 -7.73 -8.99 -1.12
C ASN A 185 -7.36 -10.45 -0.89
N VAL A 186 -7.21 -11.21 -1.97
CA VAL A 186 -6.91 -12.65 -1.90
C VAL A 186 -5.42 -12.99 -1.99
N ASP A 187 -4.57 -11.99 -2.20
CA ASP A 187 -3.14 -12.19 -2.50
C ASP A 187 -2.22 -11.44 -1.52
N ARG A 188 -2.65 -11.28 -0.26
CA ARG A 188 -1.78 -10.72 0.78
C ARG A 188 -0.75 -11.75 1.23
N HIS A 189 0.53 -11.46 0.95
CA HIS A 189 1.68 -12.16 1.50
C HIS A 189 2.80 -11.17 1.85
N ALA A 190 3.86 -11.63 2.53
CA ALA A 190 4.98 -10.77 2.96
C ALA A 190 5.76 -10.12 1.80
N GLY A 191 5.58 -10.64 0.58
CA GLY A 191 6.10 -10.06 -0.66
C GLY A 191 5.42 -8.75 -1.06
N ASN A 192 4.18 -8.54 -0.59
CA ASN A 192 3.35 -7.38 -0.90
C ASN A 192 3.33 -6.36 0.25
N LEU A 193 4.32 -6.43 1.15
CA LEU A 193 4.48 -5.53 2.28
C LEU A 193 5.87 -4.90 2.18
N LEU A 194 5.93 -3.59 1.98
CA LEU A 194 7.18 -2.84 1.96
C LEU A 194 7.44 -2.25 3.35
N VAL A 195 8.59 -2.58 3.93
CA VAL A 195 9.10 -1.92 5.12
C VAL A 195 9.91 -0.71 4.69
N ASP A 196 9.46 0.45 5.13
CA ASP A 196 10.10 1.72 4.92
C ASP A 196 11.26 1.92 5.89
N LEU A 197 12.44 2.20 5.35
CA LEU A 197 13.66 2.42 6.15
C LEU A 197 13.91 3.90 6.44
N ASN A 198 13.08 4.81 5.94
CA ASN A 198 13.20 6.24 6.23
C ASN A 198 12.69 6.55 7.64
N GLU A 199 13.35 7.49 8.30
CA GLU A 199 12.83 8.15 9.50
C GLU A 199 11.57 8.93 9.18
N ARG A 200 10.46 8.69 9.89
CA ARG A 200 9.21 9.42 9.70
C ARG A 200 8.81 10.19 10.95
N PHE A 201 8.16 11.32 10.72
CA PHE A 201 7.74 12.28 11.76
C PHE A 201 6.26 12.59 11.59
N GLU A 202 5.58 12.98 12.67
CA GLU A 202 4.15 13.35 12.61
C GLU A 202 3.94 14.70 11.91
N ASP A 203 4.87 15.64 12.07
CA ASP A 203 4.88 16.94 11.38
C ASP A 203 6.03 16.98 10.36
N PRO A 204 5.76 17.25 9.07
CA PRO A 204 6.80 17.36 8.04
C PRO A 204 7.78 18.52 8.24
N ASN A 205 7.43 19.53 9.05
CA ASN A 205 8.30 20.65 9.42
C ASN A 205 9.08 20.41 10.72
N GLU A 206 8.82 19.31 11.43
CA GLU A 206 9.57 18.94 12.63
C GLU A 206 10.92 18.29 12.25
N VAL A 207 11.93 19.13 12.03
CA VAL A 207 13.33 18.71 11.95
C VAL A 207 13.99 19.03 13.30
N THR A 208 14.51 17.99 13.96
CA THR A 208 15.56 17.99 15.01
C THR A 208 15.26 18.60 16.38
N ASP A 209 15.21 17.72 17.39
CA ASP A 209 16.12 17.68 18.58
C ASP A 209 15.47 17.09 19.84
N ARG A 210 14.14 16.85 19.84
CA ARG A 210 13.43 16.37 21.05
C ARG A 210 12.44 15.23 20.88
N LYS A 211 12.05 14.84 19.66
CA LYS A 211 11.13 13.72 19.41
C LYS A 211 11.80 12.59 18.62
N LYS A 212 11.54 11.35 19.04
CA LYS A 212 12.10 10.12 18.44
C LYS A 212 11.41 9.86 17.09
N ALA A 213 12.21 9.69 16.03
CA ALA A 213 11.70 9.32 14.72
C ALA A 213 10.94 7.98 14.75
N TYR A 214 9.88 7.86 13.95
CA TYR A 214 9.21 6.61 13.68
C TYR A 214 9.95 5.84 12.59
N LEU A 215 10.23 4.57 12.82
CA LEU A 215 10.95 3.70 11.89
C LEU A 215 10.11 2.46 11.54
N GLY A 216 10.27 1.97 10.31
CA GLY A 216 9.71 0.70 9.87
C GLY A 216 8.27 0.74 9.38
N LYS A 217 7.73 1.91 8.99
CA LYS A 217 6.36 1.98 8.44
C LYS A 217 6.16 0.91 7.36
N ILE A 218 5.04 0.20 7.44
CA ILE A 218 4.72 -0.86 6.49
C ILE A 218 3.69 -0.33 5.50
N TRP A 219 4.06 -0.33 4.22
CA TRP A 219 3.17 -0.05 3.12
C TRP A 219 2.61 -1.36 2.57
N ALA A 220 1.28 -1.44 2.52
CA ALA A 220 0.59 -2.43 1.74
C ALA A 220 0.66 -2.02 0.26
N ILE A 221 1.15 -2.91 -0.59
CA ILE A 221 1.17 -2.73 -2.05
C ILE A 221 0.47 -3.90 -2.74
N ASP A 222 0.28 -3.77 -4.05
CA ASP A 222 -0.24 -4.81 -4.93
C ASP A 222 -1.66 -5.28 -4.55
N HIS A 223 -2.62 -4.37 -4.74
CA HIS A 223 -4.04 -4.61 -4.49
C HIS A 223 -4.80 -5.01 -5.75
N SER A 224 -4.10 -5.26 -6.84
CA SER A 224 -4.70 -5.58 -8.13
C SER A 224 -5.68 -6.75 -8.08
N ARG A 225 -5.49 -7.72 -7.16
CA ARG A 225 -6.38 -8.89 -6.92
C ARG A 225 -7.37 -8.70 -5.77
N SER A 226 -7.72 -7.47 -5.47
CA SER A 226 -8.78 -7.14 -4.51
C SER A 226 -10.17 -7.18 -5.16
N PHE A 227 -11.20 -7.01 -4.34
CA PHE A 227 -12.60 -6.92 -4.76
C PHE A 227 -13.11 -8.19 -5.45
N TYR A 228 -12.74 -9.37 -4.92
CA TYR A 228 -13.29 -10.61 -5.43
C TYR A 228 -14.82 -10.59 -5.37
N ARG A 229 -15.43 -11.31 -6.33
CA ARG A 229 -16.87 -11.39 -6.47
C ARG A 229 -17.42 -12.40 -5.47
N GLY A 230 -18.10 -11.91 -4.46
CA GLY A 230 -18.76 -12.74 -3.46
C GLY A 230 -19.01 -11.96 -2.15
N PRO A 231 -20.20 -12.08 -1.57
CA PRO A 231 -20.49 -11.41 -0.30
C PRO A 231 -19.84 -12.10 0.90
N ARG A 232 -19.45 -13.38 0.77
CA ARG A 232 -18.85 -14.11 1.89
C ARG A 232 -17.39 -13.72 2.04
N LEU A 233 -16.98 -13.37 3.26
CA LEU A 233 -15.56 -13.34 3.65
C LEU A 233 -14.96 -14.71 3.37
N ASP A 234 -13.93 -14.77 2.55
CA ASP A 234 -13.20 -16.01 2.33
C ASP A 234 -12.35 -16.30 3.57
N ILE A 235 -12.69 -17.34 4.30
CA ILE A 235 -12.06 -17.71 5.59
C ILE A 235 -10.56 -18.00 5.50
N ARG A 236 -10.03 -18.20 4.28
CA ARG A 236 -8.61 -18.45 4.05
C ARG A 236 -7.83 -17.14 4.02
N THR A 237 -8.40 -16.12 3.38
CA THR A 237 -7.82 -14.78 3.21
C THR A 237 -8.18 -13.85 4.36
N CYS A 238 -9.40 -13.96 4.91
CA CYS A 238 -9.88 -13.19 6.04
C CYS A 238 -10.14 -14.08 7.26
N LYS A 239 -9.23 -14.03 8.24
CA LYS A 239 -9.31 -14.78 9.51
C LYS A 239 -9.65 -13.87 10.68
N LEU A 240 -10.85 -13.28 10.69
CA LEU A 240 -11.31 -12.35 11.75
C LEU A 240 -11.14 -12.91 13.16
N SER A 241 -11.34 -14.20 13.37
CA SER A 241 -11.14 -14.85 14.68
C SER A 241 -9.71 -14.74 15.23
N LYS A 242 -8.73 -14.47 14.36
CA LYS A 242 -7.32 -14.22 14.74
C LYS A 242 -6.99 -12.74 14.94
N LEU A 243 -7.94 -11.85 14.69
CA LEU A 243 -7.80 -10.40 14.79
C LEU A 243 -8.62 -9.94 16.00
N LYS A 244 -7.93 -9.65 17.12
CA LYS A 244 -8.53 -9.29 18.42
C LYS A 244 -8.08 -7.88 18.83
N SER A 245 -7.85 -7.64 20.12
CA SER A 245 -7.26 -6.39 20.60
C SER A 245 -5.99 -6.02 19.81
N ASP A 246 -5.80 -4.72 19.63
CA ASP A 246 -4.68 -4.12 18.92
C ASP A 246 -4.54 -4.52 17.44
N ALA A 247 -5.53 -5.21 16.87
CA ALA A 247 -5.50 -5.58 15.46
C ALA A 247 -5.90 -4.43 14.53
N ILE A 248 -6.60 -3.42 15.05
CA ILE A 248 -6.86 -2.15 14.37
C ILE A 248 -6.50 -0.99 15.29
N SER A 249 -6.22 0.16 14.69
CA SER A 249 -6.03 1.40 15.42
C SER A 249 -7.34 2.09 15.77
N MET A 250 -7.25 3.01 16.73
CA MET A 250 -8.34 3.93 17.06
C MET A 250 -8.82 4.70 15.81
N GLN A 251 -7.88 5.17 15.00
CA GLN A 251 -8.18 5.91 13.77
C GLN A 251 -8.96 5.07 12.78
N PHE A 252 -8.60 3.80 12.62
CA PHE A 252 -9.37 2.87 11.79
C PHE A 252 -10.79 2.70 12.32
N MET A 253 -10.96 2.44 13.62
CA MET A 253 -12.28 2.29 14.21
C MET A 253 -13.15 3.55 14.03
N GLN A 254 -12.56 4.74 14.22
CA GLN A 254 -13.25 6.00 13.95
C GLN A 254 -13.67 6.11 12.48
N GLY A 255 -12.78 5.78 11.55
CA GLY A 255 -13.11 5.69 10.13
C GLY A 255 -14.25 4.71 9.82
N MET A 256 -14.32 3.57 10.53
CA MET A 256 -15.44 2.64 10.42
C MET A 256 -16.75 3.19 11.02
N ARG A 257 -16.68 4.06 12.04
CA ARG A 257 -17.87 4.71 12.62
C ARG A 257 -18.43 5.78 11.67
N ASP A 258 -17.55 6.50 10.98
CA ASP A 258 -17.90 7.59 10.06
C ASP A 258 -18.22 7.12 8.62
N TRP A 259 -18.08 5.83 8.36
CA TRP A 259 -18.29 5.22 7.05
C TRP A 259 -19.73 5.40 6.54
N LYS A 260 -19.84 5.84 5.29
CA LYS A 260 -21.06 5.94 4.48
C LYS A 260 -20.75 5.47 3.07
N ILE A 261 -21.48 4.46 2.61
CA ILE A 261 -21.22 3.83 1.31
C ILE A 261 -21.44 4.80 0.14
N GLU A 262 -22.39 5.73 0.26
CA GLU A 262 -22.71 6.74 -0.75
C GLU A 262 -21.55 7.74 -0.92
N GLU A 263 -20.90 8.11 0.18
CA GLU A 263 -19.75 9.02 0.16
C GLU A 263 -18.52 8.31 -0.42
N LEU A 264 -18.34 7.02 -0.13
CA LEU A 264 -17.31 6.22 -0.81
C LEU A 264 -17.56 6.17 -2.33
N GLU A 265 -18.78 5.88 -2.77
CA GLU A 265 -19.10 5.83 -4.19
C GLU A 265 -18.78 7.16 -4.88
N LYS A 266 -19.17 8.28 -4.27
CA LYS A 266 -18.87 9.63 -4.77
C LYS A 266 -17.36 9.85 -4.92
N ARG A 267 -16.56 9.45 -3.93
CA ARG A 267 -15.08 9.55 -3.96
C ARG A 267 -14.47 8.69 -5.05
N LEU A 268 -14.92 7.45 -5.19
CA LEU A 268 -14.46 6.54 -6.24
C LEU A 268 -14.78 7.09 -7.64
N ARG A 269 -15.98 7.63 -7.84
CA ARG A 269 -16.39 8.28 -9.10
C ARG A 269 -15.54 9.54 -9.39
N ALA A 270 -15.37 10.41 -8.40
CA ALA A 270 -14.55 11.61 -8.51
C ALA A 270 -13.07 11.32 -8.82
N SER A 271 -12.58 10.13 -8.46
CA SER A 271 -11.21 9.69 -8.75
C SER A 271 -10.95 9.25 -10.20
N GLY A 272 -11.98 9.28 -11.07
CA GLY A 272 -11.86 8.96 -12.49
C GLY A 272 -12.10 7.50 -12.86
N LEU A 273 -12.68 6.71 -11.95
CA LEU A 273 -13.22 5.37 -12.26
C LEU A 273 -14.47 5.49 -13.12
N SER A 274 -14.58 4.67 -14.16
CA SER A 274 -15.79 4.60 -14.98
C SER A 274 -16.91 3.81 -14.28
N GLU A 275 -18.16 3.99 -14.72
CA GLU A 275 -19.29 3.21 -14.21
C GLU A 275 -19.06 1.70 -14.35
N GLN A 276 -18.43 1.25 -15.44
CA GLN A 276 -18.07 -0.15 -15.63
C GLN A 276 -17.05 -0.63 -14.58
N GLN A 277 -16.05 0.19 -14.25
CA GLN A 277 -15.06 -0.13 -13.22
C GLN A 277 -15.71 -0.16 -11.83
N LEU A 278 -16.58 0.79 -11.51
CA LEU A 278 -17.36 0.82 -10.26
C LEU A 278 -18.25 -0.43 -10.13
N ALA A 279 -18.97 -0.80 -11.20
CA ALA A 279 -19.78 -2.01 -11.23
C ALA A 279 -18.94 -3.27 -11.01
N HIS A 280 -17.66 -3.28 -11.42
CA HIS A 280 -16.75 -4.39 -11.14
C HIS A 280 -16.27 -4.45 -9.68
N LEU A 281 -16.21 -3.32 -8.96
CA LEU A 281 -15.83 -3.30 -7.55
C LEU A 281 -16.90 -3.92 -6.64
N ARG A 282 -18.17 -3.93 -7.09
CA ARG A 282 -19.31 -4.51 -6.36
C ARG A 282 -19.44 -3.87 -4.96
N LEU A 283 -19.82 -2.59 -4.92
CA LEU A 283 -19.90 -1.81 -3.69
C LEU A 283 -20.77 -2.50 -2.61
N GLU A 284 -21.82 -3.22 -3.00
CA GLU A 284 -22.64 -3.98 -2.05
C GLU A 284 -21.86 -5.11 -1.37
N SER A 285 -20.90 -5.73 -2.07
CA SER A 285 -20.03 -6.75 -1.49
C SER A 285 -18.97 -6.15 -0.56
N ILE A 286 -18.47 -4.95 -0.88
CA ILE A 286 -17.57 -4.19 0.00
C ILE A 286 -18.30 -3.82 1.28
N GLU A 287 -19.50 -3.24 1.16
CA GLU A 287 -20.34 -2.84 2.30
C GLU A 287 -20.64 -4.02 3.22
N HIS A 288 -21.06 -5.15 2.64
CA HIS A 288 -21.35 -6.33 3.45
C HIS A 288 -20.11 -6.87 4.20
N ARG A 289 -18.92 -6.87 3.57
CA ARG A 289 -17.68 -7.27 4.25
C ARG A 289 -17.28 -6.25 5.31
N PHE A 290 -17.41 -4.95 5.01
CA PHE A 290 -17.18 -3.86 5.93
C PHE A 290 -18.02 -4.02 7.21
N GLN A 291 -19.33 -4.21 7.09
CA GLN A 291 -20.22 -4.37 8.24
C GLN A 291 -19.85 -5.58 9.10
N LYS A 292 -19.46 -6.70 8.47
CA LYS A 292 -18.97 -7.87 9.21
C LYS A 292 -17.68 -7.61 9.99
N VAL A 293 -16.74 -6.89 9.38
CA VAL A 293 -15.48 -6.52 10.04
C VAL A 293 -15.76 -5.58 11.20
N LYS A 294 -16.56 -4.53 10.99
CA LYS A 294 -16.96 -3.56 12.02
C LYS A 294 -17.65 -4.24 13.19
N GLN A 295 -18.70 -5.02 12.93
CA GLN A 295 -19.45 -5.75 13.96
C GLN A 295 -18.53 -6.68 14.77
N HIS A 296 -17.59 -7.37 14.11
CA HIS A 296 -16.63 -8.23 14.82
C HIS A 296 -15.83 -7.43 15.87
N PHE A 297 -15.28 -6.27 15.50
CA PHE A 297 -14.48 -5.47 16.43
C PHE A 297 -15.32 -4.84 17.54
N GLU A 298 -16.49 -4.28 17.23
CA GLU A 298 -17.41 -3.74 18.24
C GLU A 298 -17.86 -4.81 19.24
N GLU A 299 -18.16 -6.02 18.78
CA GLU A 299 -18.51 -7.12 19.66
C GLU A 299 -17.34 -7.61 20.52
N GLN A 300 -16.14 -7.73 19.95
CA GLN A 300 -14.97 -8.17 20.71
C GLN A 300 -14.59 -7.14 21.78
N GLN A 301 -14.61 -5.85 21.44
CA GLN A 301 -14.39 -4.77 22.40
C GLN A 301 -15.43 -4.81 23.52
N ARG A 302 -16.72 -4.85 23.19
CA ARG A 302 -17.80 -4.94 24.18
C ARG A 302 -17.66 -6.17 25.10
N LYS A 303 -17.29 -7.34 24.54
CA LYS A 303 -17.07 -8.57 25.32
C LYS A 303 -15.85 -8.48 26.23
N SER A 304 -14.83 -7.70 25.85
CA SER A 304 -13.62 -7.51 26.66
C SER A 304 -13.85 -6.59 27.87
N GLY A 305 -14.84 -5.70 27.81
CA GLY A 305 -15.07 -4.66 28.81
C GLY A 305 -14.05 -3.52 28.81
N MET A 306 -13.10 -3.53 27.86
CA MET A 306 -12.11 -2.48 27.68
C MET A 306 -12.71 -1.24 27.03
N THR A 307 -12.18 -0.08 27.41
CA THR A 307 -12.39 1.18 26.71
C THR A 307 -11.82 1.13 25.29
N ASP A 308 -12.15 2.11 24.45
CA ASP A 308 -11.59 2.19 23.10
C ASP A 308 -10.05 2.29 23.17
N GLU A 309 -9.52 3.11 24.07
CA GLU A 309 -8.08 3.39 24.25
C GLU A 309 -7.28 2.17 24.72
N GLU A 310 -7.92 1.27 25.46
CA GLU A 310 -7.31 0.02 25.93
C GLU A 310 -7.38 -1.09 24.88
N TYR A 311 -8.42 -1.09 24.03
CA TYR A 311 -8.69 -2.19 23.10
C TYR A 311 -8.03 -1.99 21.73
N TYR A 312 -7.98 -0.74 21.25
CA TYR A 312 -7.43 -0.39 19.95
C TYR A 312 -6.01 0.14 20.05
N SER A 313 -5.19 -0.19 19.06
CA SER A 313 -3.81 0.30 19.01
C SER A 313 -3.76 1.81 18.72
N SER A 314 -2.63 2.45 19.04
CA SER A 314 -2.47 3.89 18.87
C SER A 314 -2.54 4.38 17.43
N GLY A 315 -2.24 3.53 16.44
CA GLY A 315 -2.23 3.92 15.03
C GLY A 315 -1.15 4.94 14.65
N LEU A 316 -0.08 5.06 15.45
CA LEU A 316 0.99 6.06 15.26
C LEU A 316 1.52 6.13 13.81
N TRP A 317 1.61 4.99 13.12
CA TRP A 317 2.10 4.88 11.73
C TRP A 317 1.23 5.60 10.69
N HIS A 318 -0.02 5.92 11.01
CA HIS A 318 -0.90 6.65 10.10
C HIS A 318 -0.56 8.14 10.02
N ARG A 319 -0.04 8.68 11.12
CA ARG A 319 0.25 10.11 11.27
C ARG A 319 1.59 10.51 10.69
N VAL A 320 2.42 9.54 10.31
CA VAL A 320 3.78 9.82 9.84
C VAL A 320 3.89 9.75 8.32
N TRP A 321 4.55 10.75 7.73
CA TRP A 321 4.77 10.94 6.30
C TRP A 321 6.25 11.08 5.93
#